data_AF-A0A949LGE6-F1
#
_entry.id   AF-A0A949LGE6-F1
#
_cell.length_a   1.000
_cell.length_b   1.000
_cell.length_c   1.000
_cell.angle_alpha   90.00
_cell.angle_beta   90.00
_cell.angle_gamma   90.00
#
_symmetry.space_group_name_H-M   'P 1'
#
loop_
_entity.id
_entity.type
_entity.pdbx_description
1 polymer ?
#
loop_
_entity_poly.entity_id
_entity_poly.type
_entity_poly.pdbx_seq_one_letter_code
_entity_poly.pdbx_strand_id
1 'polypeptide(L)'
;MSEAVLEPEAKAPKAEQKPEPDKVDQMMNDAGFVEFLAQHKAPETIDIGEEGLLEKRYEAFKAKEEVKAALKEAYAGQIKKETGMTLTDARFSEVDTEMEKMAVEDPDRFMGLKAKLEAMKRLPTEIAALESNLKSIGKKEDFESQLSALTEKKDRIASVADHAGRWGRVKLWSSFIWNSLPSYAWAFDPKAAKGIDMESKKDAARSKEAIDAIAGLEQEKGGVTLFSGEMAEFGKTVDASIEEVETRLSAIKAGEDLKKASEQAFSVLRKDVLSGLADHKEISDLIQSALAKNFEDIIVRGDLKALDKAQKYYEEISERQKSAESGIDALAGFKDDYQERLDKAIEARVFEEMMGAVMHSRLGNNALGNMERTLDSWLKRTKIGSKEGDQARRFLRTTLQEVMEGLSTDAGDQARRFLVSRIIIKLSRQNG
;
A
#
# COMPACT_ATOMS: atom_id res chain seq x y z
N MET A 1 -26.90 -2.66 -78.13
CA MET A 1 -28.14 -1.96 -77.73
C MET A 1 -29.21 -3.01 -77.50
N SER A 2 -29.41 -3.37 -76.24
CA SER A 2 -30.53 -4.19 -75.78
C SER A 2 -30.82 -3.73 -74.35
N GLU A 3 -31.70 -2.73 -74.22
CA GLU A 3 -32.23 -2.28 -72.94
C GLU A 3 -33.18 -3.35 -72.41
N ALA A 4 -32.74 -4.04 -71.35
CA ALA A 4 -33.60 -4.92 -70.58
C ALA A 4 -34.43 -4.07 -69.62
N VAL A 5 -35.73 -3.97 -69.91
CA VAL A 5 -36.74 -3.37 -69.04
C VAL A 5 -36.95 -4.31 -67.86
N LEU A 6 -36.43 -3.94 -66.68
CA LEU A 6 -36.69 -4.62 -65.42
C LEU A 6 -38.08 -4.21 -64.91
N GLU A 7 -38.96 -5.20 -64.78
CA GLU A 7 -40.28 -5.06 -64.17
C GLU A 7 -40.15 -4.69 -62.67
N PRO A 8 -41.07 -3.86 -62.13
CA PRO A 8 -41.04 -3.47 -60.73
C PRO A 8 -41.51 -4.63 -59.83
N GLU A 9 -40.62 -5.09 -58.95
CA GLU A 9 -40.94 -6.05 -57.88
C GLU A 9 -42.10 -5.54 -57.02
N ALA A 10 -43.14 -6.36 -56.90
CA ALA A 10 -44.28 -6.11 -56.05
C ALA A 10 -43.84 -5.97 -54.58
N LYS A 11 -44.07 -4.78 -54.01
CA LYS A 11 -43.90 -4.51 -52.57
C LYS A 11 -44.67 -5.54 -51.76
N ALA A 12 -43.94 -6.40 -51.06
CA ALA A 12 -44.49 -7.32 -50.08
C ALA A 12 -45.32 -6.55 -49.03
N PRO A 13 -46.44 -7.11 -48.56
CA PRO A 13 -47.27 -6.48 -47.53
C PRO A 13 -46.43 -6.25 -46.28
N LYS A 14 -46.43 -5.00 -45.78
CA LYS A 14 -45.88 -4.62 -44.48
C LYS A 14 -46.46 -5.57 -43.44
N ALA A 15 -45.63 -6.47 -42.90
CA ALA A 15 -45.98 -7.26 -41.73
C ALA A 15 -46.41 -6.30 -40.62
N GLU A 16 -47.61 -6.51 -40.06
CA GLU A 16 -48.09 -5.84 -38.87
C GLU A 16 -47.03 -6.01 -37.76
N GLN A 17 -46.26 -4.96 -37.50
CA GLN A 17 -45.44 -4.87 -36.30
C GLN A 17 -46.41 -4.88 -35.13
N LYS A 18 -46.41 -5.96 -34.35
CA LYS A 18 -47.03 -5.96 -33.02
C LYS A 18 -46.49 -4.74 -32.27
N PRO A 19 -47.36 -3.91 -31.66
CA PRO A 19 -46.89 -2.79 -30.86
C PRO A 19 -45.91 -3.32 -29.82
N GLU A 20 -44.72 -2.73 -29.75
CA GLU A 20 -43.77 -3.05 -28.67
C GLU A 20 -44.50 -2.79 -27.35
N PRO A 21 -44.54 -3.77 -26.43
CA PRO A 21 -45.17 -3.56 -25.14
C PRO A 21 -44.53 -2.36 -24.46
N ASP A 22 -45.37 -1.43 -24.03
CA ASP A 22 -44.97 -0.18 -23.38
C ASP A 22 -43.96 -0.50 -22.27
N LYS A 23 -42.78 0.15 -22.31
CA LYS A 23 -41.69 -0.12 -21.35
C LYS A 23 -42.16 0.09 -19.92
N VAL A 24 -43.04 1.07 -19.72
CA VAL A 24 -43.66 1.37 -18.43
C VAL A 24 -44.44 0.17 -17.92
N ASP A 25 -45.25 -0.46 -18.77
CA ASP A 25 -46.02 -1.65 -18.38
C ASP A 25 -45.10 -2.81 -17.98
N GLN A 26 -43.98 -3.00 -18.66
CA GLN A 26 -43.03 -4.05 -18.30
C GLN A 26 -42.39 -3.80 -16.92
N MET A 27 -41.99 -2.56 -16.63
CA MET A 27 -41.42 -2.18 -15.33
C MET A 27 -42.44 -2.37 -14.20
N MET A 28 -43.69 -1.95 -14.42
CA MET A 28 -44.77 -2.04 -13.42
C MET A 28 -45.24 -3.48 -13.16
N ASN A 29 -45.01 -4.40 -14.11
CA ASN A 29 -45.29 -5.82 -13.94
C ASN A 29 -44.15 -6.60 -13.26
N ASP A 30 -43.01 -5.97 -12.98
CA ASP A 30 -41.91 -6.61 -12.28
C ASP A 30 -42.22 -6.77 -10.78
N ALA A 31 -41.99 -7.98 -10.27
CA ALA A 31 -42.43 -8.35 -8.92
C ALA A 31 -41.72 -7.51 -7.85
N GLY A 32 -42.49 -6.83 -7.00
CA GLY A 32 -41.96 -6.02 -5.90
C GLY A 32 -41.63 -4.57 -6.28
N PHE A 33 -41.69 -4.19 -7.56
CA PHE A 33 -41.36 -2.82 -7.98
C PHE A 33 -42.45 -1.83 -7.55
N VAL A 34 -43.72 -2.20 -7.70
CA VAL A 34 -44.85 -1.37 -7.26
C VAL A 34 -44.84 -1.19 -5.74
N GLU A 35 -44.57 -2.25 -4.99
CA GLU A 35 -44.41 -2.19 -3.53
C GLU A 35 -43.21 -1.32 -3.13
N PHE A 36 -42.10 -1.42 -3.84
CA PHE A 36 -40.92 -0.58 -3.63
C PHE A 36 -41.22 0.91 -3.82
N LEU A 37 -41.99 1.27 -4.85
CA LEU A 37 -42.45 2.64 -5.05
C LEU A 37 -43.45 3.08 -3.95
N ALA A 38 -44.31 2.17 -3.49
CA ALA A 38 -45.35 2.46 -2.50
C ALA A 38 -44.81 2.64 -1.06
N GLN A 39 -43.65 2.07 -0.74
CA GLN A 39 -43.07 2.11 0.61
C GLN A 39 -42.58 3.50 1.04
N HIS A 40 -42.24 4.35 0.08
CA HIS A 40 -41.80 5.71 0.36
C HIS A 40 -42.96 6.65 0.03
N LYS A 41 -43.41 7.41 1.04
CA LYS A 41 -44.42 8.46 0.87
C LYS A 41 -43.97 9.32 -0.31
N ALA A 42 -44.62 9.13 -1.45
CA ALA A 42 -44.38 9.93 -2.62
C ALA A 42 -44.36 11.40 -2.18
N PRO A 43 -43.32 12.19 -2.48
CA PRO A 43 -43.53 13.64 -2.55
C PRO A 43 -44.77 13.81 -3.43
N GLU A 44 -45.72 14.64 -3.00
CA GLU A 44 -47.17 14.60 -3.31
C GLU A 44 -47.59 14.52 -4.80
N THR A 45 -46.65 14.41 -5.72
CA THR A 45 -46.80 14.08 -7.13
C THR A 45 -45.62 13.21 -7.59
N ILE A 46 -45.70 11.87 -7.51
CA ILE A 46 -44.98 11.06 -8.52
C ILE A 46 -45.77 11.32 -9.80
N ASP A 47 -45.35 12.33 -10.55
CA ASP A 47 -45.94 12.59 -11.85
C ASP A 47 -45.53 11.43 -12.76
N ILE A 48 -46.47 10.51 -13.00
CA ILE A 48 -46.28 9.35 -13.90
C ILE A 48 -45.92 9.84 -15.33
N GLY A 49 -46.08 11.14 -15.61
CA GLY A 49 -45.59 11.79 -16.83
C GLY A 49 -44.07 11.90 -16.96
N GLU A 50 -43.27 11.72 -15.90
CA GLU A 50 -41.80 11.72 -15.98
C GLU A 50 -41.25 10.31 -16.21
N GLU A 51 -41.43 9.78 -17.42
CA GLU A 51 -40.96 8.45 -17.86
C GLU A 51 -39.48 8.20 -17.50
N GLY A 52 -38.63 9.22 -17.63
CA GLY A 52 -37.20 9.12 -17.31
C GLY A 52 -36.89 8.94 -15.82
N LEU A 53 -37.72 9.46 -14.90
CA LEU A 53 -37.52 9.25 -13.47
C LEU A 53 -37.95 7.84 -13.06
N LEU A 54 -39.01 7.31 -13.68
CA LEU A 54 -39.48 5.94 -13.46
C LEU A 54 -38.41 4.92 -13.89
N GLU A 55 -37.80 5.12 -15.07
CA GLU A 55 -36.71 4.27 -15.57
C GLU A 55 -35.52 4.26 -14.60
N LYS A 56 -35.07 5.42 -14.10
CA LYS A 56 -34.00 5.51 -13.10
C LYS A 56 -34.32 4.78 -11.79
N ARG A 57 -35.55 4.91 -11.29
CA ARG A 57 -35.99 4.18 -10.08
C ARG A 57 -36.06 2.67 -10.32
N TYR A 58 -36.44 2.24 -11.52
CA TYR A 58 -36.45 0.84 -11.90
C TYR A 58 -35.03 0.27 -11.98
N GLU A 59 -34.07 1.00 -12.56
CA GLU A 59 -32.65 0.63 -12.54
C GLU A 59 -32.11 0.52 -11.10
N ALA A 60 -32.41 1.51 -10.26
CA ALA A 60 -32.04 1.48 -8.85
C ALA A 60 -32.67 0.28 -8.12
N PHE A 61 -33.94 -0.03 -8.39
CA PHE A 61 -34.63 -1.20 -7.85
C PHE A 61 -33.93 -2.51 -8.24
N LYS A 62 -33.57 -2.68 -9.52
CA LYS A 62 -32.85 -3.87 -9.99
C LYS A 62 -31.47 -4.02 -9.35
N ALA A 63 -30.80 -2.91 -9.08
CA ALA A 63 -29.47 -2.90 -8.49
C ALA A 63 -29.45 -2.95 -6.95
N LYS A 64 -30.60 -2.78 -6.27
CA LYS A 64 -30.59 -2.45 -4.84
C LYS A 64 -29.96 -3.51 -3.95
N GLU A 65 -30.24 -4.78 -4.21
CA GLU A 65 -29.72 -5.89 -3.40
C GLU A 65 -28.20 -6.07 -3.59
N GLU A 66 -27.71 -5.85 -4.80
CA GLU A 66 -26.28 -5.88 -5.11
C GLU A 66 -25.52 -4.76 -4.37
N VAL A 67 -26.04 -3.52 -4.44
CA VAL A 67 -25.46 -2.35 -3.78
C VAL A 67 -25.48 -2.52 -2.26
N LYS A 68 -26.60 -2.96 -1.68
CA LYS A 68 -26.69 -3.27 -0.24
C LYS A 68 -25.63 -4.28 0.17
N ALA A 69 -25.51 -5.40 -0.54
CA ALA A 69 -24.54 -6.43 -0.23
C ALA A 69 -23.09 -5.90 -0.32
N ALA A 70 -22.77 -5.18 -1.39
CA ALA A 70 -21.43 -4.60 -1.60
C ALA A 70 -21.07 -3.54 -0.56
N LEU A 71 -22.03 -2.70 -0.16
CA LEU A 71 -21.82 -1.68 0.87
C LEU A 71 -21.64 -2.31 2.25
N LYS A 72 -22.47 -3.30 2.61
CA LYS A 72 -22.34 -4.06 3.86
C LYS A 72 -21.00 -4.79 3.94
N GLU A 73 -20.57 -5.40 2.85
CA GLU A 73 -19.25 -6.03 2.74
C GLU A 73 -18.12 -5.02 2.99
N ALA A 74 -18.20 -3.84 2.36
CA ALA A 74 -17.21 -2.77 2.53
C ALA A 74 -17.17 -2.26 3.98
N TYR A 75 -18.33 -1.98 4.58
CA TYR A 75 -18.45 -1.54 5.96
C TYR A 75 -17.97 -2.61 6.94
N ALA A 76 -18.41 -3.86 6.80
CA ALA A 76 -17.96 -4.96 7.66
C ALA A 76 -16.45 -5.18 7.57
N GLY A 77 -15.88 -5.12 6.36
CA GLY A 77 -14.44 -5.19 6.15
C GLY A 77 -13.68 -4.05 6.85
N GLN A 78 -14.19 -2.82 6.76
CA GLN A 78 -13.59 -1.66 7.40
C GLN A 78 -13.67 -1.73 8.93
N ILE A 79 -14.85 -2.06 9.47
CA ILE A 79 -15.06 -2.21 10.91
C ILE A 79 -14.11 -3.27 11.46
N LYS A 80 -13.97 -4.42 10.78
CA LYS A 80 -13.02 -5.45 11.17
C LYS A 80 -11.58 -4.99 11.12
N LYS A 81 -11.19 -4.18 10.13
CA LYS A 81 -9.83 -3.63 10.04
C LYS A 81 -9.53 -2.65 11.17
N GLU A 82 -10.44 -1.72 11.43
CA GLU A 82 -10.24 -0.64 12.40
C GLU A 82 -10.40 -1.12 13.84
N THR A 83 -11.41 -1.96 14.10
CA THR A 83 -11.77 -2.40 15.45
C THR A 83 -11.40 -3.84 15.74
N GLY A 84 -11.13 -4.69 14.74
CA GLY A 84 -10.97 -6.14 14.95
C GLY A 84 -12.28 -6.90 15.18
N MET A 85 -13.42 -6.23 15.23
CA MET A 85 -14.73 -6.86 15.42
C MET A 85 -15.34 -7.39 14.13
N THR A 86 -16.14 -8.45 14.22
CA THR A 86 -16.96 -8.93 13.11
C THR A 86 -18.43 -8.70 13.45
N LEU A 87 -19.13 -7.92 12.62
CA LEU A 87 -20.56 -7.71 12.76
C LEU A 87 -21.34 -8.74 11.93
N THR A 88 -22.49 -9.17 12.44
CA THR A 88 -23.43 -10.02 11.71
C THR A 88 -24.31 -9.18 10.78
N ASP A 89 -24.77 -9.74 9.67
CA ASP A 89 -25.64 -9.06 8.70
C ASP A 89 -26.86 -8.37 9.32
N ALA A 90 -27.45 -8.97 10.36
CA ALA A 90 -28.58 -8.40 11.09
C ALA A 90 -28.31 -7.01 11.71
N ARG A 91 -27.04 -6.60 11.85
CA ARG A 91 -26.66 -5.28 12.38
C ARG A 91 -26.60 -4.18 11.32
N PHE A 92 -26.83 -4.53 10.05
CA PHE A 92 -26.85 -3.60 8.93
C PHE A 92 -28.27 -3.35 8.40
N SER A 93 -29.31 -3.64 9.16
CA SER A 93 -30.71 -3.42 8.72
C SER A 93 -31.03 -1.94 8.49
N GLU A 94 -30.39 -1.03 9.23
CA GLU A 94 -30.52 0.43 9.00
C GLU A 94 -29.95 0.81 7.62
N VAL A 95 -28.80 0.24 7.25
CA VAL A 95 -28.19 0.44 5.92
C VAL A 95 -29.11 -0.07 4.83
N ASP A 96 -29.73 -1.24 5.02
CA ASP A 96 -30.69 -1.77 4.04
C ASP A 96 -31.87 -0.80 3.84
N THR A 97 -32.40 -0.24 4.92
CA THR A 97 -33.52 0.72 4.89
C THR A 97 -33.12 2.04 4.23
N GLU A 98 -31.93 2.56 4.54
CA GLU A 98 -31.43 3.81 3.96
C GLU A 98 -31.13 3.66 2.46
N MET A 99 -30.58 2.52 2.05
CA MET A 99 -30.33 2.22 0.64
C MET A 99 -31.63 2.10 -0.16
N GLU A 100 -32.68 1.49 0.40
CA GLU A 100 -34.01 1.47 -0.23
C GLU A 100 -34.58 2.87 -0.38
N LYS A 101 -34.49 3.67 0.68
CA LYS A 101 -34.92 5.07 0.67
C LYS A 101 -34.17 5.88 -0.39
N MET A 102 -32.84 5.75 -0.46
CA MET A 102 -32.02 6.45 -1.45
C MET A 102 -32.36 6.00 -2.87
N ALA A 103 -32.58 4.71 -3.10
CA ALA A 103 -32.95 4.18 -4.41
C ALA A 103 -34.30 4.74 -4.94
N VAL A 104 -35.23 5.09 -4.05
CA VAL A 104 -36.51 5.70 -4.43
C VAL A 104 -36.44 7.22 -4.51
N GLU A 105 -35.88 7.86 -3.49
CA GLU A 105 -35.90 9.33 -3.33
C GLU A 105 -34.86 10.01 -4.22
N ASP A 106 -33.69 9.39 -4.44
CA ASP A 106 -32.58 9.94 -5.21
C ASP A 106 -31.83 8.81 -5.98
N PRO A 107 -32.45 8.28 -7.06
CA PRO A 107 -31.88 7.17 -7.82
C PRO A 107 -30.55 7.52 -8.49
N ASP A 108 -30.31 8.79 -8.83
CA ASP A 108 -29.04 9.24 -9.40
C ASP A 108 -27.90 9.12 -8.38
N ARG A 109 -28.13 9.56 -7.13
CA ARG A 109 -27.15 9.35 -6.05
C ARG A 109 -26.94 7.87 -5.76
N PHE A 110 -28.01 7.08 -5.77
CA PHE A 110 -27.94 5.63 -5.58
C PHE A 110 -27.06 4.94 -6.65
N MET A 111 -27.29 5.26 -7.92
CA MET A 111 -26.50 4.72 -9.03
C MET A 111 -25.06 5.26 -9.02
N GLY A 112 -24.85 6.49 -8.56
CA GLY A 112 -23.52 7.02 -8.27
C GLY A 112 -22.77 6.20 -7.22
N LEU A 113 -23.45 5.79 -6.13
CA LEU A 113 -22.89 4.90 -5.12
C LEU A 113 -22.58 3.51 -5.68
N LYS A 114 -23.46 2.95 -6.51
CA LYS A 114 -23.20 1.68 -7.23
C LYS A 114 -21.88 1.75 -8.01
N ALA A 115 -21.72 2.78 -8.86
CA ALA A 115 -20.51 2.96 -9.66
C ALA A 115 -19.25 3.09 -8.79
N LYS A 116 -19.36 3.77 -7.64
CA LYS A 116 -18.26 3.88 -6.67
C LYS A 116 -17.89 2.52 -6.07
N LEU A 117 -18.88 1.71 -5.67
CA LEU A 117 -18.65 0.37 -5.12
C LEU A 117 -18.03 -0.58 -6.16
N GLU A 118 -18.51 -0.54 -7.40
CA GLU A 118 -17.92 -1.31 -8.51
C GLU A 118 -16.47 -0.90 -8.77
N ALA A 119 -16.19 0.40 -8.83
CA ALA A 119 -14.83 0.91 -8.97
C ALA A 119 -13.92 0.49 -7.79
N MET A 120 -14.46 0.47 -6.57
CA MET A 120 -13.74 0.02 -5.38
C MET A 120 -13.41 -1.49 -5.43
N LYS A 121 -14.26 -2.32 -6.06
CA LYS A 121 -13.97 -3.74 -6.30
C LYS A 121 -12.96 -3.94 -7.44
N ARG A 122 -13.04 -3.11 -8.49
CA ARG A 122 -12.21 -3.23 -9.70
C ARG A 122 -10.78 -2.73 -9.52
N LEU A 123 -10.59 -1.55 -8.93
CA LEU A 123 -9.29 -0.87 -8.83
C LEU A 123 -8.18 -1.72 -8.18
N PRO A 124 -8.42 -2.49 -7.09
CA PRO A 124 -7.39 -3.37 -6.54
C PRO A 124 -6.87 -4.41 -7.54
N THR A 125 -7.75 -4.93 -8.41
CA THR A 125 -7.38 -5.89 -9.45
C THR A 125 -6.56 -5.22 -10.56
N GLU A 126 -6.93 -4.00 -10.96
CA GLU A 126 -6.17 -3.20 -11.93
C GLU A 126 -4.79 -2.82 -11.41
N ILE A 127 -4.69 -2.40 -10.14
CA ILE A 127 -3.41 -2.10 -9.47
C ILE A 127 -2.53 -3.36 -9.43
N ALA A 128 -3.09 -4.52 -9.05
CA ALA A 128 -2.35 -5.78 -9.03
C ALA A 128 -1.88 -6.20 -10.44
N ALA A 129 -2.69 -5.98 -11.47
CA ALA A 129 -2.29 -6.23 -12.86
C ALA A 129 -1.15 -5.28 -13.30
N LEU A 130 -1.21 -4.00 -12.94
CA LEU A 130 -0.13 -3.04 -13.19
C LEU A 130 1.15 -3.43 -12.47
N GLU A 131 1.08 -3.86 -11.21
CA GLU A 131 2.24 -4.37 -10.47
C GLU A 131 2.85 -5.61 -11.13
N SER A 132 2.02 -6.53 -11.61
CA SER A 132 2.49 -7.72 -12.33
C SER A 132 3.16 -7.34 -13.66
N ASN A 133 2.60 -6.39 -14.39
CA ASN A 133 3.16 -5.89 -15.64
C ASN A 133 4.49 -5.14 -15.41
N LEU A 134 4.58 -4.30 -14.37
CA LEU A 134 5.84 -3.64 -14.01
C LEU A 134 6.92 -4.66 -13.64
N LYS A 135 6.56 -5.71 -12.89
CA LYS A 135 7.49 -6.79 -12.54
C LYS A 135 7.95 -7.58 -13.77
N SER A 136 7.11 -7.77 -14.78
CA SER A 136 7.48 -8.51 -16.00
C SER A 136 8.36 -7.70 -16.96
N ILE A 137 8.24 -6.38 -16.96
CA ILE A 137 9.12 -5.49 -17.74
C ILE A 137 10.55 -5.54 -17.17
N GLY A 138 10.69 -5.56 -15.84
CA GLY A 138 11.98 -5.65 -15.14
C GLY A 138 12.21 -4.46 -14.21
N LYS A 139 13.36 -4.44 -13.52
CA LYS A 139 13.68 -3.34 -12.60
C LYS A 139 14.18 -2.14 -13.39
N LYS A 140 13.70 -0.95 -13.02
CA LYS A 140 14.12 0.32 -13.61
C LYS A 140 15.64 0.51 -13.57
N GLU A 141 16.26 0.14 -12.44
CA GLU A 141 17.70 0.27 -12.21
C GLU A 141 18.53 -0.57 -13.20
N ASP A 142 18.01 -1.74 -13.63
CA ASP A 142 18.67 -2.60 -14.61
C ASP A 142 18.71 -1.92 -15.98
N PHE A 143 17.62 -1.28 -16.38
CA PHE A 143 17.53 -0.55 -17.66
C PHE A 143 18.30 0.76 -17.64
N GLU A 144 18.32 1.50 -16.52
CA GLU A 144 19.16 2.70 -16.37
C GLU A 144 20.65 2.35 -16.47
N SER A 145 21.06 1.23 -15.86
CA SER A 145 22.43 0.72 -15.96
C SER A 145 22.78 0.31 -17.40
N GLN A 146 21.87 -0.36 -18.10
CA GLN A 146 22.04 -0.72 -19.51
C GLN A 146 22.15 0.52 -20.41
N LEU A 147 21.30 1.53 -20.19
CA LEU A 147 21.32 2.78 -20.95
C LEU A 147 22.66 3.51 -20.77
N SER A 148 23.16 3.61 -19.53
CA SER A 148 24.46 4.21 -19.25
C SER A 148 25.59 3.48 -19.98
N ALA A 149 25.59 2.14 -19.95
CA ALA A 149 26.61 1.32 -20.62
C ALA A 149 26.56 1.46 -22.15
N LEU A 150 25.36 1.49 -22.74
CA LEU A 150 25.18 1.70 -24.18
C LEU A 150 25.57 3.11 -24.62
N THR A 151 25.29 4.12 -23.79
CA THR A 151 25.70 5.52 -24.06
C THR A 151 27.21 5.66 -24.05
N GLU A 152 27.89 5.09 -23.05
CA GLU A 152 29.36 5.06 -23.01
C GLU A 152 29.92 4.34 -24.24
N LYS A 153 29.29 3.24 -24.66
CA LYS A 153 29.68 2.49 -25.87
C LYS A 153 29.52 3.33 -27.14
N LYS A 154 28.42 4.07 -27.27
CA LYS A 154 28.18 5.00 -28.38
C LYS A 154 29.24 6.10 -28.43
N ASP A 155 29.60 6.68 -27.29
CA ASP A 155 30.65 7.70 -27.19
C ASP A 155 32.02 7.14 -27.60
N ARG A 156 32.33 5.91 -27.19
CA ARG A 156 33.55 5.21 -27.63
C ARG A 156 33.57 5.02 -29.15
N ILE A 157 32.48 4.53 -29.76
CA ILE A 157 32.36 4.37 -31.22
C ILE A 157 32.58 5.70 -31.94
N ALA A 158 31.96 6.78 -31.45
CA ALA A 158 32.12 8.12 -32.01
C ALA A 158 33.57 8.62 -31.92
N SER A 159 34.25 8.40 -30.79
CA SER A 159 35.65 8.79 -30.60
C SER A 159 36.60 8.05 -31.55
N VAL A 160 36.32 6.77 -31.81
CA VAL A 160 37.06 5.91 -32.75
C VAL A 160 36.80 6.35 -34.18
N ALA A 161 35.55 6.65 -34.55
CA ALA A 161 35.20 7.12 -35.88
C ALA A 161 35.88 8.47 -36.21
N ASP A 162 35.93 9.41 -35.26
CA ASP A 162 36.66 10.69 -35.44
C ASP A 162 38.17 10.43 -35.62
N HIS A 163 38.76 9.54 -34.82
CA HIS A 163 40.17 9.16 -34.95
C HIS A 163 40.48 8.48 -36.28
N ALA A 164 39.68 7.51 -36.71
CA ALA A 164 39.84 6.83 -37.99
C ALA A 164 39.69 7.81 -39.17
N GLY A 165 38.78 8.77 -39.06
CA GLY A 165 38.64 9.86 -40.03
C GLY A 165 39.89 10.76 -40.09
N ARG A 166 40.45 11.14 -38.93
CA ARG A 166 41.72 11.91 -38.85
C ARG A 166 42.89 11.11 -39.41
N TRP A 167 43.05 9.86 -39.03
CA TRP A 167 44.12 8.97 -39.50
C TRP A 167 44.00 8.66 -40.99
N GLY A 168 42.79 8.44 -41.51
CA GLY A 168 42.53 8.31 -42.93
C GLY A 168 42.97 9.55 -43.72
N ARG A 169 42.69 10.75 -43.19
CA ARG A 169 43.18 12.03 -43.75
C ARG A 169 44.71 12.13 -43.68
N VAL A 170 45.34 11.76 -42.57
CA VAL A 170 46.82 11.75 -42.42
C VAL A 170 47.47 10.73 -43.35
N LYS A 171 46.87 9.56 -43.56
CA LYS A 171 47.36 8.52 -44.49
C LYS A 171 47.21 8.95 -45.94
N LEU A 172 46.08 9.58 -46.31
CA LEU A 172 45.90 10.20 -47.63
C LEU A 172 46.90 11.33 -47.86
N TRP A 173 47.12 12.19 -46.86
CA TRP A 173 48.09 13.30 -46.95
C TRP A 173 49.53 12.80 -47.06
N SER A 174 49.92 11.82 -46.23
CA SER A 174 51.25 11.20 -46.30
C SER A 174 51.44 10.41 -47.60
N SER A 175 50.46 9.62 -48.04
CA SER A 175 50.55 8.92 -49.32
C SER A 175 50.57 9.88 -50.51
N PHE A 176 49.86 11.01 -50.43
CA PHE A 176 49.96 12.10 -51.40
C PHE A 176 51.37 12.70 -51.40
N ILE A 177 51.96 13.00 -50.25
CA ILE A 177 53.34 13.50 -50.18
C ILE A 177 54.34 12.48 -50.73
N TRP A 178 54.24 11.22 -50.32
CA TRP A 178 55.17 10.17 -50.73
C TRP A 178 55.06 9.81 -52.21
N ASN A 179 53.85 9.81 -52.79
CA ASN A 179 53.65 9.48 -54.21
C ASN A 179 53.79 10.69 -55.15
N SER A 180 53.51 11.91 -54.68
CA SER A 180 53.57 13.13 -55.50
C SER A 180 54.93 13.82 -55.45
N LEU A 181 55.74 13.55 -54.42
CA LEU A 181 57.07 14.18 -54.22
C LEU A 181 58.22 13.17 -54.02
N PRO A 182 58.46 12.19 -54.91
CA PRO A 182 59.66 11.35 -54.82
C PRO A 182 60.97 12.16 -54.86
N SER A 183 60.96 13.35 -55.47
CA SER A 183 62.12 14.21 -55.70
C SER A 183 62.56 15.04 -54.49
N TYR A 184 61.84 15.01 -53.36
CA TYR A 184 62.17 15.79 -52.14
C TYR A 184 62.49 14.95 -50.90
N ALA A 185 62.57 13.62 -51.03
CA ALA A 185 62.85 12.72 -49.90
C ALA A 185 64.20 12.99 -49.18
N TRP A 186 65.15 13.66 -49.84
CA TRP A 186 66.45 14.04 -49.28
C TRP A 186 66.43 15.32 -48.43
N ALA A 187 65.35 16.10 -48.46
CA ALA A 187 65.27 17.39 -47.74
C ALA A 187 64.68 17.27 -46.32
N PHE A 188 64.22 16.09 -45.91
CA PHE A 188 63.76 15.84 -44.55
C PHE A 188 64.89 15.31 -43.68
N ASP A 189 65.61 16.22 -42.99
CA ASP A 189 66.56 15.87 -41.93
C ASP A 189 65.79 15.30 -40.73
N PRO A 190 66.01 14.03 -40.32
CA PRO A 190 65.36 13.41 -39.17
C PRO A 190 65.57 14.18 -37.86
N LYS A 191 66.60 15.04 -37.77
CA LYS A 191 66.88 15.84 -36.57
C LYS A 191 66.01 17.10 -36.44
N ALA A 192 65.39 17.57 -37.53
CA ALA A 192 64.45 18.70 -37.50
C ALA A 192 63.08 18.33 -36.88
N ALA A 193 62.78 17.04 -36.73
CA ALA A 193 61.56 16.53 -36.09
C ALA A 193 61.54 16.68 -34.55
N LYS A 194 62.57 17.27 -33.93
CA LYS A 194 62.60 17.54 -32.48
C LYS A 194 61.68 18.69 -32.03
N GLY A 195 61.10 19.43 -32.97
CA GLY A 195 60.12 20.49 -32.73
C GLY A 195 58.67 20.09 -33.01
N ILE A 196 58.34 18.80 -33.11
CA ILE A 196 56.94 18.38 -33.21
C ILE A 196 56.28 18.68 -31.87
N ASP A 197 55.41 19.69 -31.94
CA ASP A 197 54.71 20.43 -30.89
C ASP A 197 54.06 19.54 -29.82
N MET A 198 53.82 20.09 -28.61
CA MET A 198 53.09 19.45 -27.52
C MET A 198 51.66 18.99 -27.91
N GLU A 199 51.10 19.54 -28.99
CA GLU A 199 49.89 19.00 -29.64
C GLU A 199 50.07 17.55 -30.06
N SER A 200 51.25 17.16 -30.58
CA SER A 200 51.52 15.76 -30.96
C SER A 200 51.58 14.78 -29.79
N LYS A 201 51.93 15.24 -28.57
CA LYS A 201 51.90 14.39 -27.37
C LYS A 201 50.48 14.20 -26.85
N LYS A 202 49.64 15.24 -26.91
CA LYS A 202 48.20 15.12 -26.63
C LYS A 202 47.51 14.26 -27.67
N ASP A 203 47.88 14.41 -28.93
CA ASP A 203 47.36 13.58 -30.02
C ASP A 203 47.88 12.14 -29.95
N ALA A 204 49.10 11.90 -29.46
CA ALA A 204 49.61 10.56 -29.19
C ALA A 204 48.89 9.90 -28.01
N ALA A 205 48.59 10.64 -26.93
CA ALA A 205 47.81 10.13 -25.81
C ALA A 205 46.36 9.82 -26.22
N ARG A 206 45.71 10.72 -26.98
CA ARG A 206 44.38 10.50 -27.58
C ARG A 206 44.38 9.34 -28.57
N SER A 207 45.42 9.22 -29.39
CA SER A 207 45.58 8.11 -30.32
C SER A 207 45.80 6.79 -29.58
N LYS A 208 46.46 6.79 -28.42
CA LYS A 208 46.59 5.60 -27.58
C LYS A 208 45.25 5.22 -26.96
N GLU A 209 44.52 6.17 -26.39
CA GLU A 209 43.15 5.93 -25.88
C GLU A 209 42.22 5.41 -26.98
N ALA A 210 42.31 5.95 -28.20
CA ALA A 210 41.53 5.47 -29.34
C ALA A 210 41.95 4.08 -29.80
N ILE A 211 43.25 3.75 -29.79
CA ILE A 211 43.75 2.40 -30.10
C ILE A 211 43.31 1.40 -29.04
N ASP A 212 43.40 1.74 -27.76
CA ASP A 212 42.94 0.91 -26.65
C ASP A 212 41.41 0.70 -26.71
N ALA A 213 40.65 1.73 -27.13
CA ALA A 213 39.21 1.64 -27.37
C ALA A 213 38.86 0.75 -28.59
N ILE A 214 39.62 0.85 -29.69
CA ILE A 214 39.49 -0.05 -30.86
C ILE A 214 39.77 -1.49 -30.44
N ALA A 215 40.87 -1.72 -29.73
CA ALA A 215 41.26 -3.06 -29.27
C ALA A 215 40.18 -3.67 -28.36
N GLY A 216 39.57 -2.89 -27.47
CA GLY A 216 38.44 -3.33 -26.65
C GLY A 216 37.21 -3.72 -27.48
N LEU A 217 36.86 -2.94 -28.50
CA LEU A 217 35.73 -3.22 -29.40
C LEU A 217 35.98 -4.43 -30.31
N GLU A 218 37.21 -4.61 -30.81
CA GLU A 218 37.61 -5.79 -31.60
C GLU A 218 37.56 -7.06 -30.74
N GLN A 219 37.94 -6.99 -29.47
CA GLN A 219 37.87 -8.10 -28.53
C GLN A 219 36.41 -8.52 -28.25
N GLU A 220 35.48 -7.57 -28.10
CA GLU A 220 34.04 -7.84 -27.97
C GLU A 220 33.43 -8.51 -29.21
N LYS A 221 33.95 -8.22 -30.42
CA LYS A 221 33.50 -8.83 -31.68
C LYS A 221 34.26 -10.10 -32.08
N GLY A 222 35.17 -10.61 -31.24
CA GLY A 222 35.90 -11.84 -31.53
C GLY A 222 37.07 -11.68 -32.52
N GLY A 223 37.71 -10.50 -32.57
CA GLY A 223 38.96 -10.28 -33.30
C GLY A 223 38.81 -9.89 -34.78
N VAL A 224 37.64 -9.37 -35.19
CA VAL A 224 37.42 -8.87 -36.55
C VAL A 224 37.92 -7.42 -36.65
N THR A 225 38.87 -7.16 -37.56
CA THR A 225 39.34 -5.80 -37.89
C THR A 225 38.21 -4.97 -38.45
N LEU A 226 37.78 -3.96 -37.70
CA LEU A 226 36.62 -3.12 -38.01
C LEU A 226 36.90 -2.16 -39.16
N PHE A 227 36.32 -2.41 -40.33
CA PHE A 227 36.32 -1.44 -41.44
C PHE A 227 35.27 -0.35 -41.21
N SER A 228 35.44 0.84 -41.81
CA SER A 228 34.56 2.00 -41.59
C SER A 228 33.07 1.73 -41.85
N GLY A 229 32.74 0.78 -42.72
CA GLY A 229 31.36 0.33 -42.95
C GLY A 229 30.77 -0.48 -41.78
N GLU A 230 31.55 -1.39 -41.19
CA GLU A 230 31.11 -2.23 -40.08
C GLU A 230 30.94 -1.44 -38.77
N MET A 231 31.73 -0.37 -38.58
CA MET A 231 31.55 0.57 -37.47
C MET A 231 30.27 1.38 -37.59
N ALA A 232 29.89 1.77 -38.81
CA ALA A 232 28.64 2.48 -39.05
C ALA A 232 27.41 1.58 -38.78
N GLU A 233 27.46 0.31 -39.21
CA GLU A 233 26.40 -0.66 -38.88
C GLU A 233 26.32 -0.94 -37.38
N PHE A 234 27.47 -1.07 -36.71
CA PHE A 234 27.51 -1.27 -35.27
C PHE A 234 26.96 -0.07 -34.50
N GLY A 235 27.26 1.15 -34.92
CA GLY A 235 26.67 2.38 -34.37
C GLY A 235 25.15 2.36 -34.47
N LYS A 236 24.58 1.96 -35.61
CA LYS A 236 23.13 1.80 -35.78
C LYS A 236 22.53 0.77 -34.83
N THR A 237 23.22 -0.34 -34.58
CA THR A 237 22.75 -1.35 -33.61
C THR A 237 22.73 -0.80 -32.19
N VAL A 238 23.77 -0.06 -31.78
CA VAL A 238 23.81 0.58 -30.45
C VAL A 238 22.72 1.63 -30.31
N ASP A 239 22.52 2.47 -31.34
CA ASP A 239 21.43 3.46 -31.36
C ASP A 239 20.05 2.79 -31.22
N ALA A 240 19.80 1.70 -31.96
CA ALA A 240 18.55 0.95 -31.86
C ALA A 240 18.36 0.32 -30.46
N SER A 241 19.43 -0.20 -29.83
CA SER A 241 19.36 -0.71 -28.46
C SER A 241 19.12 0.40 -27.43
N ILE A 242 19.69 1.59 -27.61
CA ILE A 242 19.41 2.76 -26.78
C ILE A 242 17.92 3.12 -26.87
N GLU A 243 17.40 3.25 -28.10
CA GLU A 243 15.98 3.57 -28.34
C GLU A 243 15.04 2.52 -27.71
N GLU A 244 15.37 1.23 -27.80
CA GLU A 244 14.62 0.16 -27.14
C GLU A 244 14.62 0.30 -25.61
N VAL A 245 15.78 0.55 -25.00
CA VAL A 245 15.91 0.74 -23.55
C VAL A 245 15.18 1.99 -23.08
N GLU A 246 15.29 3.11 -23.81
CA GLU A 246 14.55 4.35 -23.53
C GLU A 246 13.03 4.15 -23.63
N THR A 247 12.57 3.36 -24.61
CA THR A 247 11.17 2.99 -24.74
C THR A 247 10.69 2.18 -23.53
N ARG A 248 11.49 1.20 -23.07
CA ARG A 248 11.16 0.41 -21.87
C ARG A 248 11.15 1.26 -20.60
N LEU A 249 12.13 2.14 -20.40
CA LEU A 249 12.17 3.06 -19.26
C LEU A 249 10.96 4.00 -19.24
N SER A 250 10.56 4.51 -20.41
CA SER A 250 9.36 5.34 -20.56
C SER A 250 8.09 4.55 -20.22
N ALA A 251 7.99 3.29 -20.64
CA ALA A 251 6.87 2.41 -20.30
C ALA A 251 6.82 2.08 -18.79
N ILE A 252 7.96 1.81 -18.15
CA ILE A 252 8.05 1.61 -16.70
C ILE A 252 7.54 2.86 -15.97
N LYS A 253 8.05 4.03 -16.33
CA LYS A 253 7.64 5.30 -15.70
C LYS A 253 6.14 5.56 -15.87
N ALA A 254 5.61 5.38 -17.07
CA ALA A 254 4.16 5.53 -17.32
C ALA A 254 3.32 4.54 -16.50
N GLY A 255 3.80 3.29 -16.34
CA GLY A 255 3.16 2.28 -15.49
C GLY A 255 3.21 2.63 -14.01
N GLU A 256 4.34 3.14 -13.50
CA GLU A 256 4.50 3.62 -12.12
C GLU A 256 3.56 4.82 -11.84
N ASP A 257 3.52 5.79 -12.74
CA ASP A 257 2.66 6.98 -12.64
C ASP A 257 1.17 6.58 -12.66
N LEU A 258 0.77 5.66 -13.55
CA LEU A 258 -0.59 5.14 -13.62
C LEU A 258 -0.97 4.36 -12.36
N LYS A 259 -0.07 3.49 -11.87
CA LYS A 259 -0.28 2.75 -10.61
C LYS A 259 -0.52 3.71 -9.45
N LYS A 260 0.33 4.72 -9.30
CA LYS A 260 0.20 5.73 -8.24
C LYS A 260 -1.11 6.51 -8.35
N ALA A 261 -1.51 6.89 -9.56
CA ALA A 261 -2.79 7.56 -9.79
C ALA A 261 -3.98 6.65 -9.42
N SER A 262 -3.93 5.36 -9.77
CA SER A 262 -4.95 4.37 -9.40
C SER A 262 -5.02 4.14 -7.88
N GLU A 263 -3.89 4.08 -7.19
CA GLU A 263 -3.83 3.97 -5.72
C GLU A 263 -4.43 5.20 -5.04
N GLN A 264 -4.13 6.41 -5.53
CA GLN A 264 -4.72 7.65 -5.04
C GLN A 264 -6.23 7.71 -5.28
N ALA A 265 -6.67 7.36 -6.49
CA ALA A 265 -8.09 7.29 -6.83
C ALA A 265 -8.82 6.28 -5.94
N PHE A 266 -8.24 5.09 -5.72
CA PHE A 266 -8.79 4.09 -4.82
C PHE A 266 -8.87 4.59 -3.38
N SER A 267 -7.84 5.27 -2.87
CA SER A 267 -7.85 5.83 -1.51
C SER A 267 -8.93 6.89 -1.32
N VAL A 268 -9.10 7.81 -2.29
CA VAL A 268 -10.14 8.85 -2.25
C VAL A 268 -11.53 8.22 -2.31
N LEU A 269 -11.73 7.30 -3.25
CA LEU A 269 -12.99 6.58 -3.44
C LEU A 269 -13.39 5.79 -2.19
N ARG A 270 -12.43 5.06 -1.62
CA ARG A 270 -12.65 4.27 -0.41
C ARG A 270 -13.01 5.16 0.77
N LYS A 271 -12.34 6.31 0.94
CA LYS A 271 -12.69 7.28 1.98
C LYS A 271 -14.10 7.84 1.78
N ASP A 272 -14.47 8.19 0.56
CA ASP A 272 -15.79 8.75 0.21
C ASP A 272 -16.94 7.75 0.43
N VAL A 273 -16.75 6.47 0.06
CA VAL A 273 -17.73 5.40 0.35
C VAL A 273 -17.82 5.14 1.86
N LEU A 274 -16.67 5.08 2.56
CA LEU A 274 -16.64 4.72 3.97
C LEU A 274 -17.00 5.84 4.93
N SER A 275 -16.91 7.12 4.53
CA SER A 275 -17.25 8.24 5.40
C SER A 275 -18.74 8.27 5.78
N GLY A 276 -19.62 7.70 4.94
CA GLY A 276 -21.03 7.54 5.27
C GLY A 276 -21.26 6.59 6.45
N LEU A 277 -20.27 5.79 6.83
CA LEU A 277 -20.39 4.86 7.93
C LEU A 277 -20.57 5.57 9.29
N ALA A 278 -19.94 6.72 9.49
CA ALA A 278 -20.09 7.53 10.70
C ALA A 278 -21.48 8.17 10.83
N ASP A 279 -22.20 8.34 9.72
CA ASP A 279 -23.56 8.90 9.72
C ASP A 279 -24.60 7.89 10.23
N HIS A 280 -24.30 6.58 10.16
CA HIS A 280 -25.16 5.52 10.70
C HIS A 280 -24.98 5.37 12.21
N LYS A 281 -25.76 6.15 12.97
CA LYS A 281 -25.68 6.19 14.42
C LYS A 281 -25.85 4.82 15.08
N GLU A 282 -26.76 3.97 14.59
CA GLU A 282 -26.97 2.65 15.22
C GLU A 282 -25.75 1.73 15.08
N ILE A 283 -25.05 1.79 13.94
CA ILE A 283 -23.80 1.04 13.74
C ILE A 283 -22.71 1.56 14.67
N SER A 284 -22.53 2.89 14.74
CA SER A 284 -21.56 3.50 15.64
C SER A 284 -21.83 3.15 17.10
N ASP A 285 -23.06 3.35 17.58
CA ASP A 285 -23.49 3.03 18.95
C ASP A 285 -23.30 1.54 19.24
N LEU A 286 -23.55 0.65 18.27
CA LEU A 286 -23.37 -0.78 18.41
C LEU A 286 -21.89 -1.16 18.55
N ILE A 287 -21.01 -0.61 17.73
CA ILE A 287 -19.56 -0.85 17.80
C ILE A 287 -19.05 -0.39 19.17
N GLN A 288 -19.40 0.84 19.56
CA GLN A 288 -18.98 1.43 20.83
C GLN A 288 -19.49 0.62 22.03
N SER A 289 -20.78 0.25 22.04
CA SER A 289 -21.39 -0.55 23.10
C SER A 289 -20.78 -1.94 23.22
N ALA A 290 -20.54 -2.60 22.08
CA ALA A 290 -19.97 -3.93 22.07
C ALA A 290 -18.49 -3.94 22.49
N LEU A 291 -17.71 -2.93 22.08
CA LEU A 291 -16.35 -2.72 22.59
C LEU A 291 -16.37 -2.46 24.09
N ALA A 292 -17.13 -1.47 24.55
CA ALA A 292 -17.22 -1.11 25.96
C ALA A 292 -17.62 -2.32 26.82
N LYS A 293 -18.60 -3.12 26.37
CA LYS A 293 -19.01 -4.35 27.05
C LYS A 293 -17.90 -5.40 27.10
N ASN A 294 -17.23 -5.68 25.98
CA ASN A 294 -16.15 -6.66 25.93
C ASN A 294 -15.01 -6.27 26.89
N PHE A 295 -14.66 -4.99 26.89
CA PHE A 295 -13.66 -4.45 27.78
C PHE A 295 -14.09 -4.47 29.26
N GLU A 296 -15.36 -4.16 29.56
CA GLU A 296 -15.91 -4.26 30.90
C GLU A 296 -15.88 -5.71 31.42
N ASP A 297 -16.26 -6.68 30.58
CA ASP A 297 -16.20 -8.10 30.91
C ASP A 297 -14.76 -8.55 31.22
N ILE A 298 -13.77 -8.04 30.48
CA ILE A 298 -12.35 -8.31 30.74
C ILE A 298 -11.88 -7.61 32.03
N ILE A 299 -12.29 -6.38 32.31
CA ILE A 299 -11.94 -5.68 33.55
C ILE A 299 -12.46 -6.42 34.78
N VAL A 300 -13.72 -6.87 34.74
CA VAL A 300 -14.37 -7.49 35.90
C VAL A 300 -13.88 -8.92 36.13
N ARG A 301 -13.64 -9.70 35.07
CA ARG A 301 -13.41 -11.15 35.17
C ARG A 301 -12.04 -11.60 34.67
N GLY A 302 -11.30 -10.72 34.03
CA GLY A 302 -10.01 -11.05 33.43
C GLY A 302 -8.97 -11.46 34.46
N ASP A 303 -8.18 -12.46 34.09
CA ASP A 303 -6.86 -12.64 34.66
C ASP A 303 -5.92 -11.55 34.11
N LEU A 304 -4.70 -11.46 34.66
CA LEU A 304 -3.79 -10.43 34.20
C LEU A 304 -3.45 -10.57 32.70
N LYS A 305 -3.39 -11.79 32.17
CA LYS A 305 -3.13 -11.99 30.73
C LYS A 305 -4.24 -11.40 29.87
N ALA A 306 -5.50 -11.54 30.28
CA ALA A 306 -6.63 -10.93 29.59
C ALA A 306 -6.59 -9.40 29.71
N LEU A 307 -6.25 -8.85 30.88
CA LEU A 307 -6.11 -7.41 31.08
C LEU A 307 -4.95 -6.82 30.26
N ASP A 308 -3.80 -7.49 30.20
CA ASP A 308 -2.66 -7.10 29.36
C ASP A 308 -3.05 -7.10 27.86
N LYS A 309 -3.85 -8.09 27.43
CA LYS A 309 -4.41 -8.12 26.07
C LYS A 309 -5.39 -7.00 25.82
N ALA A 310 -6.26 -6.68 26.78
CA ALA A 310 -7.15 -5.54 26.70
C ALA A 310 -6.37 -4.22 26.58
N GLN A 311 -5.34 -4.01 27.39
CA GLN A 311 -4.50 -2.81 27.29
C GLN A 311 -3.89 -2.66 25.89
N LYS A 312 -3.29 -3.74 25.35
CA LYS A 312 -2.74 -3.72 23.99
C LYS A 312 -3.81 -3.45 22.94
N TYR A 313 -4.97 -4.09 23.06
CA TYR A 313 -6.06 -3.90 22.12
C TYR A 313 -6.64 -2.47 22.16
N TYR A 314 -6.74 -1.87 23.35
CA TYR A 314 -7.13 -0.47 23.52
C TYR A 314 -6.10 0.47 22.86
N GLU A 315 -4.80 0.25 23.07
CA GLU A 315 -3.72 1.01 22.43
C GLU A 315 -3.78 0.89 20.90
N GLU A 316 -3.98 -0.33 20.39
CA GLU A 316 -4.11 -0.59 18.94
C GLU A 316 -5.33 0.12 18.33
N ILE A 317 -6.50 0.09 18.99
CA ILE A 317 -7.69 0.81 18.52
C ILE A 317 -7.45 2.32 18.57
N SER A 318 -6.91 2.84 19.67
CA SER A 318 -6.62 4.27 19.83
C SER A 318 -5.67 4.79 18.76
N GLU A 319 -4.67 4.00 18.37
CA GLU A 319 -3.75 4.35 17.29
C GLU A 319 -4.42 4.27 15.92
N ARG A 320 -5.16 3.19 15.62
CA ARG A 320 -5.88 3.03 14.35
C ARG A 320 -6.91 4.14 14.13
N GLN A 321 -7.60 4.56 15.19
CA GLN A 321 -8.64 5.58 15.15
C GLN A 321 -8.13 6.93 14.66
N LYS A 322 -6.89 7.31 14.98
CA LYS A 322 -6.26 8.55 14.46
C LYS A 322 -6.17 8.59 12.93
N SER A 323 -6.27 7.43 12.30
CA SER A 323 -6.22 7.23 10.85
C SER A 323 -7.46 6.53 10.29
N ALA A 324 -8.55 6.43 11.07
CA ALA A 324 -9.76 5.74 10.64
C ALA A 324 -10.38 6.44 9.43
N GLU A 325 -10.63 5.66 8.37
CA GLU A 325 -11.25 6.17 7.15
C GLU A 325 -12.77 6.21 7.28
N SER A 326 -13.35 5.39 8.17
CA SER A 326 -14.79 5.36 8.44
C SER A 326 -15.32 6.62 9.12
N GLY A 327 -14.45 7.38 9.79
CA GLY A 327 -14.84 8.49 10.67
C GLY A 327 -15.48 8.03 11.99
N ILE A 328 -15.65 6.73 12.23
CA ILE A 328 -16.20 6.24 13.50
C ILE A 328 -15.15 6.39 14.60
N ASP A 329 -15.51 7.13 15.64
CA ASP A 329 -14.83 7.07 16.92
C ASP A 329 -15.30 5.82 17.67
N ALA A 330 -14.55 4.72 17.52
CA ALA A 330 -14.85 3.46 18.19
C ALA A 330 -14.73 3.55 19.71
N LEU A 331 -13.98 4.55 20.22
CA LEU A 331 -13.75 4.78 21.64
C LEU A 331 -14.65 5.87 22.26
N ALA A 332 -15.47 6.56 21.47
CA ALA A 332 -16.33 7.65 21.98
C ALA A 332 -17.37 7.19 23.02
N GLY A 333 -17.78 5.92 22.96
CA GLY A 333 -18.68 5.34 23.98
C GLY A 333 -17.97 4.96 25.29
N PHE A 334 -16.65 5.10 25.36
CA PHE A 334 -15.89 4.83 26.57
C PHE A 334 -15.96 6.06 27.46
N LYS A 335 -16.25 5.84 28.74
CA LYS A 335 -16.15 6.89 29.74
C LYS A 335 -14.70 7.37 29.83
N ASP A 336 -14.51 8.65 30.12
CA ASP A 336 -13.19 9.28 30.29
C ASP A 336 -12.29 8.53 31.30
N ASP A 337 -12.88 7.73 32.19
CA ASP A 337 -12.19 6.94 33.21
C ASP A 337 -11.79 5.52 32.76
N TYR A 338 -12.01 5.12 31.50
CA TYR A 338 -11.78 3.72 31.10
C TYR A 338 -10.33 3.26 31.31
N GLN A 339 -9.36 4.02 30.81
CA GLN A 339 -7.94 3.71 30.97
C GLN A 339 -7.57 3.61 32.45
N GLU A 340 -8.12 4.50 33.29
CA GLU A 340 -7.93 4.49 34.74
C GLU A 340 -8.51 3.23 35.38
N ARG A 341 -9.71 2.80 34.96
CA ARG A 341 -10.36 1.58 35.46
C ARG A 341 -9.59 0.31 35.06
N LEU A 342 -9.11 0.26 33.82
CA LEU A 342 -8.28 -0.84 33.34
C LEU A 342 -6.94 -0.90 34.10
N ASP A 343 -6.29 0.25 34.28
CA ASP A 343 -5.05 0.35 35.06
C ASP A 343 -5.28 -0.09 36.50
N LYS A 344 -6.34 0.38 37.18
CA LYS A 344 -6.68 -0.07 38.54
C LYS A 344 -6.93 -1.58 38.63
N ALA A 345 -7.60 -2.16 37.65
CA ALA A 345 -7.83 -3.61 37.60
C ALA A 345 -6.52 -4.39 37.42
N ILE A 346 -5.63 -3.91 36.54
CA ILE A 346 -4.28 -4.47 36.34
C ILE A 346 -3.48 -4.37 37.64
N GLU A 347 -3.47 -3.19 38.28
CA GLU A 347 -2.73 -2.96 39.51
C GLU A 347 -3.20 -3.89 40.64
N ALA A 348 -4.52 -4.01 40.83
CA ALA A 348 -5.11 -4.89 41.82
C ALA A 348 -4.71 -6.36 41.57
N ARG A 349 -4.76 -6.83 40.32
CA ARG A 349 -4.34 -8.19 39.96
C ARG A 349 -2.85 -8.42 40.16
N VAL A 350 -2.00 -7.45 39.80
CA VAL A 350 -0.56 -7.54 40.06
C VAL A 350 -0.29 -7.64 41.55
N PHE A 351 -0.96 -6.84 42.38
CA PHE A 351 -0.85 -6.93 43.83
C PHE A 351 -1.25 -8.32 44.35
N GLU A 352 -2.41 -8.84 43.95
CA GLU A 352 -2.89 -10.17 44.36
C GLU A 352 -1.91 -11.28 43.96
N GLU A 353 -1.42 -11.28 42.71
CA GLU A 353 -0.48 -12.29 42.23
C GLU A 353 0.90 -12.18 42.92
N MET A 354 1.38 -10.96 43.19
CA MET A 354 2.64 -10.75 43.93
C MET A 354 2.52 -11.13 45.40
N MET A 355 1.42 -10.78 46.07
CA MET A 355 1.11 -11.23 47.43
C MET A 355 1.07 -12.77 47.48
N GLY A 356 0.37 -13.39 46.54
CA GLY A 356 0.34 -14.84 46.38
C GLY A 356 1.74 -15.44 46.20
N ALA A 357 2.56 -14.87 45.32
CA ALA A 357 3.93 -15.31 45.09
C ALA A 357 4.81 -15.22 46.35
N VAL A 358 4.68 -14.14 47.13
CA VAL A 358 5.40 -13.94 48.39
C VAL A 358 4.94 -14.94 49.45
N MET A 359 3.63 -15.07 49.66
CA MET A 359 3.03 -15.96 50.67
C MET A 359 3.37 -17.43 50.42
N HIS A 360 3.32 -17.88 49.17
CA HIS A 360 3.59 -19.27 48.80
C HIS A 360 5.08 -19.57 48.55
N SER A 361 5.96 -18.57 48.69
CA SER A 361 7.40 -18.80 48.56
C SER A 361 7.92 -19.73 49.67
N ARG A 362 8.78 -20.68 49.29
CA ARG A 362 9.37 -21.64 50.24
C ARG A 362 10.43 -20.97 51.10
N LEU A 363 10.19 -20.93 52.41
CA LEU A 363 11.17 -20.54 53.41
C LEU A 363 12.09 -21.73 53.71
N GLY A 364 13.41 -21.49 53.76
CA GLY A 364 14.43 -22.53 53.97
C GLY A 364 15.75 -22.20 53.26
N ASN A 365 16.48 -23.24 52.86
CA ASN A 365 17.72 -23.07 52.11
C ASN A 365 17.45 -22.33 50.79
N ASN A 366 18.23 -21.28 50.52
CA ASN A 366 18.07 -20.43 49.34
C ASN A 366 16.71 -19.70 49.23
N ALA A 367 16.13 -19.29 50.36
CA ALA A 367 14.83 -18.60 50.39
C ALA A 367 14.79 -17.34 49.50
N LEU A 368 15.86 -16.52 49.51
CA LEU A 368 15.95 -15.33 48.64
C LEU A 368 15.88 -15.71 47.16
N GLY A 369 16.71 -16.67 46.72
CA GLY A 369 16.72 -17.10 45.33
C GLY A 369 15.41 -17.77 44.89
N ASN A 370 14.70 -18.43 45.81
CA ASN A 370 13.37 -18.96 45.54
C ASN A 370 12.35 -17.82 45.36
N MET A 371 12.35 -16.81 46.23
CA MET A 371 11.45 -15.67 46.13
C MET A 371 11.73 -14.82 44.88
N GLU A 372 13.01 -14.58 44.55
CA GLU A 372 13.40 -13.92 43.30
C GLU A 372 12.89 -14.70 42.08
N ARG A 373 13.01 -16.03 42.06
CA ARG A 373 12.49 -16.87 40.98
C ARG A 373 10.96 -16.80 40.85
N THR A 374 10.22 -16.80 41.96
CA THR A 374 8.76 -16.68 41.92
C THR A 374 8.32 -15.30 41.45
N LEU A 375 9.07 -14.24 41.79
CA LEU A 375 8.76 -12.86 41.38
C LEU A 375 9.36 -12.48 40.03
N ASP A 376 10.20 -13.32 39.42
CA ASP A 376 10.99 -13.00 38.23
C ASP A 376 10.12 -12.54 37.05
N SER A 377 8.95 -13.15 36.85
CA SER A 377 7.99 -12.76 35.82
C SER A 377 7.43 -11.35 35.99
N TRP A 378 7.44 -10.81 37.22
CA TRP A 378 7.02 -9.44 37.53
C TRP A 378 8.18 -8.48 37.39
N LEU A 379 9.32 -8.81 38.01
CA LEU A 379 10.49 -7.95 38.08
C LEU A 379 11.09 -7.65 36.70
N LYS A 380 10.89 -8.54 35.72
CA LYS A 380 11.35 -8.37 34.34
C LYS A 380 10.38 -7.59 33.45
N ARG A 381 9.14 -7.32 33.88
CA ARG A 381 8.18 -6.56 33.06
C ARG A 381 8.66 -5.12 32.91
N THR A 382 8.71 -4.65 31.67
CA THR A 382 9.01 -3.26 31.31
C THR A 382 7.76 -2.39 31.19
N LYS A 383 6.58 -3.01 31.18
CA LYS A 383 5.27 -2.37 31.04
C LYS A 383 4.22 -3.06 31.92
N ILE A 384 3.40 -2.28 32.62
CA ILE A 384 2.26 -2.74 33.44
C ILE A 384 1.11 -1.74 33.25
N GLY A 385 0.03 -2.19 32.61
CA GLY A 385 -1.03 -1.28 32.16
C GLY A 385 -0.47 -0.22 31.22
N SER A 386 -0.87 1.03 31.41
CA SER A 386 -0.32 2.20 30.71
C SER A 386 1.10 2.59 31.15
N LYS A 387 1.60 2.07 32.28
CA LYS A 387 2.91 2.48 32.81
C LYS A 387 4.03 1.75 32.08
N GLU A 388 5.03 2.50 31.64
CA GLU A 388 6.22 1.97 30.96
C GLU A 388 7.53 2.38 31.66
N GLY A 389 8.58 1.58 31.46
CA GLY A 389 9.93 1.86 31.92
C GLY A 389 10.01 2.13 33.42
N ASP A 390 10.47 3.33 33.79
CA ASP A 390 10.63 3.73 35.19
C ASP A 390 9.32 3.88 35.95
N GLN A 391 8.20 4.16 35.28
CA GLN A 391 6.90 4.21 35.93
C GLN A 391 6.44 2.82 36.33
N ALA A 392 6.58 1.83 35.43
CA ALA A 392 6.27 0.43 35.72
C ALA A 392 7.15 -0.12 36.86
N ARG A 393 8.45 0.21 36.85
CA ARG A 393 9.38 -0.19 37.90
C ARG A 393 9.07 0.45 39.25
N ARG A 394 8.69 1.74 39.26
CA ARG A 394 8.25 2.42 40.49
C ARG A 394 6.99 1.78 41.04
N PHE A 395 6.01 1.50 40.18
CA PHE A 395 4.81 0.79 40.57
C PHE A 395 5.11 -0.56 41.22
N LEU A 396 5.89 -1.43 40.56
CA LEU A 396 6.28 -2.74 41.14
C LEU A 396 6.96 -2.62 42.50
N ARG A 397 7.77 -1.57 42.69
CA ARG A 397 8.43 -1.30 43.96
C ARG A 397 7.42 -0.94 45.04
N THR A 398 6.49 -0.02 44.75
CA THR A 398 5.41 0.37 45.65
C THR A 398 4.54 -0.83 45.99
N THR A 399 4.15 -1.64 45.01
CA THR A 399 3.37 -2.86 45.23
C THR A 399 4.10 -3.85 46.13
N LEU A 400 5.42 -4.04 45.98
CA LEU A 400 6.20 -4.89 46.89
C LEU A 400 6.24 -4.33 48.33
N GLN A 401 6.27 -3.01 48.48
CA GLN A 401 6.20 -2.36 49.80
C GLN A 401 4.84 -2.60 50.45
N GLU A 402 3.74 -2.40 49.71
CA GLU A 402 2.38 -2.67 50.18
C GLU A 402 2.19 -4.16 50.54
N VAL A 403 2.72 -5.07 49.71
CA VAL A 403 2.71 -6.51 50.00
C VAL A 403 3.46 -6.79 51.30
N MET A 404 4.63 -6.18 51.50
CA MET A 404 5.42 -6.32 52.73
C MET A 404 4.68 -5.77 53.96
N GLU A 405 3.97 -4.67 53.83
CA GLU A 405 3.18 -4.06 54.91
C GLU A 405 2.00 -4.95 55.32
N GLY A 406 1.36 -5.61 54.33
CA GLY A 406 0.22 -6.51 54.53
C GLY A 406 0.53 -7.89 55.12
N LEU A 407 1.81 -8.28 55.23
CA LEU A 407 2.21 -9.54 55.89
C LEU A 407 1.89 -9.49 57.40
N SER A 408 1.75 -10.63 58.09
CA SER A 408 1.55 -10.62 59.54
C SER A 408 2.85 -10.34 60.31
N THR A 409 2.79 -10.41 61.65
CA THR A 409 3.96 -10.31 62.54
C THR A 409 4.52 -11.67 62.95
N ASP A 410 4.01 -12.78 62.41
CA ASP A 410 4.54 -14.11 62.70
C ASP A 410 5.98 -14.31 62.16
N ALA A 411 6.70 -15.30 62.69
CA ALA A 411 8.10 -15.52 62.34
C ALA A 411 8.33 -15.83 60.84
N GLY A 412 7.37 -16.50 60.18
CA GLY A 412 7.47 -16.82 58.76
C GLY A 412 7.27 -15.57 57.89
N ASP A 413 6.28 -14.76 58.22
CA ASP A 413 5.99 -13.50 57.55
C ASP A 413 7.07 -12.44 57.80
N GLN A 414 7.66 -12.39 58.99
CA GLN A 414 8.85 -11.55 59.25
C GLN A 414 10.03 -11.95 58.35
N ALA A 415 10.27 -13.26 58.16
CA ALA A 415 11.29 -13.73 57.24
C ALA A 415 10.98 -13.30 55.80
N ARG A 416 9.73 -13.42 55.35
CA ARG A 416 9.29 -12.94 54.03
C ARG A 416 9.47 -11.42 53.88
N ARG A 417 9.11 -10.62 54.89
CA ARG A 417 9.32 -9.15 54.91
C ARG A 417 10.78 -8.79 54.67
N PHE A 418 11.72 -9.50 55.30
CA PHE A 418 13.15 -9.27 55.12
C PHE A 418 13.61 -9.60 53.68
N LEU A 419 13.12 -10.71 53.11
CA LEU A 419 13.44 -11.10 51.74
C LEU A 419 12.90 -10.09 50.71
N VAL A 420 11.64 -9.66 50.87
CA VAL A 420 11.02 -8.64 50.01
C VAL A 420 11.78 -7.31 50.11
N SER A 421 12.15 -6.88 51.31
CA SER A 421 12.99 -5.68 51.52
C SER A 421 14.30 -5.75 50.73
N ARG A 422 14.95 -6.92 50.71
CA ARG A 422 16.19 -7.13 49.95
C ARG A 422 15.96 -7.00 48.44
N ILE A 423 14.85 -7.53 47.92
CA ILE A 423 14.48 -7.41 46.50
C ILE A 423 14.19 -5.95 46.13
N ILE A 424 13.47 -5.19 46.97
CA ILE A 424 13.22 -3.75 46.77
C ILE A 424 14.53 -2.95 46.67
N ILE A 425 15.52 -3.25 47.52
CA ILE A 425 16.86 -2.62 47.46
C ILE A 425 17.56 -2.96 46.14
N LYS A 426 17.48 -4.21 45.69
CA LYS A 426 18.08 -4.66 44.42
C LYS A 426 17.45 -3.94 43.23
N LEU A 427 16.13 -3.83 43.17
CA LEU A 427 15.41 -3.06 42.15
C LEU A 427 15.82 -1.58 42.15
N SER A 428 16.04 -1.00 43.33
CA SER A 428 16.44 0.40 43.45
C SER A 428 17.84 0.69 42.90
N ARG A 429 18.75 -0.30 42.95
CA ARG A 429 20.12 -0.19 42.43
C ARG A 429 20.22 -0.39 40.91
N GLN A 430 19.22 -0.97 40.28
CA GLN A 430 19.19 -1.17 38.82
C GLN A 430 18.71 0.07 38.04
N ASN A 431 18.34 1.15 38.75
CA ASN A 431 17.78 2.39 38.20
C ASN A 431 18.68 3.62 38.40
N GLY A 432 19.84 3.45 39.04
CA GLY A 432 20.88 4.48 39.14
C GLY A 432 22.10 4.00 38.38
#